data_AF-A0AAN8XPS6-F1
#
_entry.id   AF-A0AAN8XPS6-F1
#
_cell.length_a   1.000
_cell.length_b   1.000
_cell.length_c   1.000
_cell.angle_alpha   90.00
_cell.angle_beta   90.00
_cell.angle_gamma   90.00
#
_symmetry.space_group_name_H-M   'P 1'
#
loop_
_entity.id
_entity.type
_entity.pdbx_description
1 polymer ?
#
loop_
_entity_poly.entity_id
_entity_poly.type
_entity_poly.pdbx_seq_one_letter_code
_entity_poly.pdbx_strand_id
1 'polypeptide(L)'
;MGRCLSILKQDYPDIHASKETTKFVFIGNAGLTTKADESSLTELINSVGCGLESIILVPEKSYSFASFFREKDAEIFVSSANGQKNVPGSSAPVYLSYVNKGI
;
A
#
# COMPACT_ATOMS: atom_id res chain seq x y z
N MET A 1 12.49 8.06 -1.24
CA MET A 1 11.65 6.98 -1.81
C MET A 1 12.39 5.66 -2.10
N GLY A 2 13.70 5.50 -1.81
CA GLY A 2 14.43 4.27 -2.21
C GLY A 2 14.30 3.04 -1.29
N ARG A 3 14.18 3.22 0.03
CA ARG A 3 14.37 2.11 0.99
C ARG A 3 13.25 1.07 0.99
N CYS A 4 11.98 1.47 0.91
CA CYS A 4 10.84 0.54 0.92
C CYS A 4 10.78 -0.31 -0.36
N LEU A 5 11.07 0.29 -1.51
CA LEU A 5 11.11 -0.45 -2.79
C LEU A 5 12.30 -1.41 -2.87
N SER A 6 13.43 -1.09 -2.24
CA SER A 6 14.55 -2.03 -2.12
C SER A 6 14.18 -3.26 -1.29
N ILE A 7 13.42 -3.09 -0.21
CA ILE A 7 12.92 -4.20 0.62
C ILE A 7 11.93 -5.05 -0.18
N LEU A 8 10.99 -4.42 -0.90
CA LEU A 8 10.05 -5.12 -1.78
C LEU A 8 10.77 -6.03 -2.78
N LYS A 9 11.81 -5.51 -3.44
CA LYS A 9 12.61 -6.27 -4.42
C LYS A 9 13.38 -7.44 -3.78
N GLN A 10 13.76 -7.32 -2.51
CA GLN A 10 14.46 -8.38 -1.79
C GLN A 10 13.49 -9.51 -1.37
N ASP A 11 12.31 -9.14 -0.87
CA ASP A 11 11.31 -10.10 -0.37
C ASP A 11 10.50 -10.74 -1.51
N TYR A 12 10.25 -10.00 -2.59
CA TYR A 12 9.47 -10.43 -3.75
C TYR A 12 10.19 -10.02 -5.05
N PRO A 13 11.17 -10.83 -5.52
CA PRO A 13 11.99 -10.48 -6.67
C PRO A 13 11.21 -10.31 -7.98
N ASP A 14 10.04 -10.96 -8.09
CA ASP A 14 9.17 -10.88 -9.27
C ASP A 14 8.14 -9.74 -9.21
N ILE A 15 8.05 -9.03 -8.09
CA ILE A 15 7.15 -7.88 -7.92
C ILE A 15 7.97 -6.61 -8.11
N HIS A 16 7.58 -5.82 -9.10
CA HIS A 16 8.28 -4.61 -9.49
C HIS A 16 7.38 -3.41 -9.38
N ALA A 17 7.96 -2.28 -8.97
CA ALA A 17 7.27 -0.99 -9.05
C ALA A 17 6.92 -0.70 -10.51
N SER A 18 5.65 -0.41 -10.75
CA SER A 18 5.15 0.02 -12.05
C SER A 18 5.12 1.55 -12.11
N LYS A 19 5.50 2.10 -13.28
CA LYS A 19 5.28 3.53 -13.58
C LYS A 19 3.87 3.80 -14.09
N GLU A 20 3.22 2.77 -14.62
CA GLU A 20 1.85 2.81 -15.09
C GLU A 20 0.91 2.42 -13.95
N THR A 21 -0.29 3.00 -13.96
CA THR A 21 -1.34 2.65 -13.00
C THR A 21 -1.68 1.18 -13.13
N THR A 22 -1.72 0.48 -12.00
CA THR A 22 -2.20 -0.90 -11.91
C THR A 22 -3.22 -1.02 -10.80
N LYS A 23 -3.95 -2.14 -10.77
CA LYS A 23 -4.89 -2.46 -9.68
C LYS A 23 -4.20 -2.81 -8.36
N PHE A 24 -2.87 -2.97 -8.37
CA PHE A 24 -2.10 -3.47 -7.24
C PHE A 24 -1.21 -2.38 -6.70
N VAL A 25 -1.33 -2.09 -5.41
CA VAL A 25 -0.58 -1.02 -4.74
C VAL A 25 0.22 -1.62 -3.59
N PHE A 26 1.51 -1.34 -3.60
CA PHE A 26 2.38 -1.52 -2.45
C PHE A 26 2.24 -0.34 -1.50
N ILE A 27 2.07 -0.62 -0.21
CA ILE A 27 1.89 0.36 0.86
C ILE A 27 3.05 0.22 1.85
N GLY A 28 4.03 1.13 1.74
CA GLY A 28 5.16 1.22 2.64
C GLY A 28 4.85 1.98 3.93
N ASN A 29 5.51 1.61 5.02
CA ASN A 29 5.30 2.14 6.38
C ASN A 29 3.90 1.92 6.95
N ALA A 30 3.18 0.94 6.40
CA ALA A 30 1.89 0.50 6.92
C ALA A 30 1.86 -1.03 6.91
N GLY A 31 2.43 -1.62 7.95
CA GLY A 31 2.40 -3.06 8.20
C GLY A 31 2.26 -3.35 9.69
N LEU A 32 2.23 -4.63 10.04
CA LEU A 32 1.99 -5.07 11.42
C LEU A 32 3.05 -4.55 12.41
N THR A 33 4.27 -4.30 11.94
CA THR A 33 5.36 -3.73 12.75
C THR A 33 5.19 -2.22 13.02
N THR A 34 4.32 -1.53 12.29
CA THR A 34 4.04 -0.09 12.46
C THR A 34 2.72 0.19 13.19
N LYS A 35 2.09 -0.84 13.79
CA LYS A 35 0.74 -0.78 14.41
C LYS A 35 -0.37 -0.31 13.46
N ALA A 36 -0.12 -0.29 12.15
CA ALA A 36 -1.15 -0.10 11.15
C ALA A 36 -1.75 -1.48 10.87
N ASP A 37 -2.74 -1.86 11.67
CA ASP A 37 -3.53 -3.07 11.46
C ASP A 37 -4.45 -2.93 10.23
N GLU A 38 -5.08 -4.05 9.86
CA GLU A 38 -5.97 -4.14 8.69
C GLU A 38 -7.11 -3.15 8.76
N SER A 39 -7.65 -2.93 9.97
CA SER A 39 -8.76 -2.00 10.18
C SER A 39 -8.32 -0.57 9.91
N SER A 40 -7.13 -0.17 10.36
CA SER A 40 -6.56 1.17 10.10
C SER A 40 -6.33 1.44 8.61
N LEU A 41 -5.84 0.44 7.86
CA LEU A 41 -5.66 0.54 6.41
C LEU A 41 -6.98 0.56 5.66
N THR A 42 -7.92 -0.28 6.08
CA THR A 42 -9.26 -0.33 5.49
C THR A 42 -10.01 0.98 5.72
N GLU A 43 -9.90 1.57 6.91
CA GLU A 43 -10.46 2.88 7.22
C GLU A 43 -9.85 3.98 6.36
N LEU A 44 -8.52 3.98 6.19
CA LEU A 44 -7.85 4.91 5.27
C LEU A 44 -8.40 4.77 3.85
N ILE A 45 -8.50 3.56 3.32
CA ILE A 45 -8.98 3.31 1.95
C ILE A 45 -10.45 3.70 1.79
N ASN A 46 -11.29 3.37 2.78
CA ASN A 46 -12.70 3.75 2.81
C ASN A 46 -12.88 5.28 2.90
N SER A 47 -12.01 5.99 3.64
CA SER A 47 -12.07 7.45 3.75
C SER A 47 -11.83 8.15 2.41
N VAL A 48 -11.09 7.52 1.49
CA VAL A 48 -10.86 8.01 0.13
C VAL A 48 -12.05 7.68 -0.79
N GLY A 49 -12.84 6.66 -0.46
CA GLY A 49 -14.01 6.23 -1.23
C GLY A 49 -13.68 5.33 -2.42
N CYS A 50 -12.60 4.54 -2.33
CA CYS A 50 -12.14 3.65 -3.40
C CYS A 50 -12.68 2.21 -3.25
N GLY A 51 -12.90 1.53 -4.37
CA GLY A 51 -13.31 0.12 -4.40
C GLY A 51 -12.17 -0.86 -4.08
N LEU A 52 -11.97 -1.15 -2.80
CA LEU A 52 -11.01 -2.14 -2.31
C LEU A 52 -11.49 -3.57 -2.58
N GLU A 53 -10.62 -4.41 -3.15
CA GLU A 53 -10.87 -5.84 -3.35
C GLU A 53 -10.23 -6.67 -2.23
N SER A 54 -8.97 -6.41 -1.89
CA SER A 54 -8.23 -7.15 -0.86
C SER A 54 -7.09 -6.33 -0.26
N ILE A 55 -6.75 -6.59 1.01
CA ILE A 55 -5.53 -6.11 1.67
C ILE A 55 -4.74 -7.32 2.15
N ILE A 56 -3.43 -7.31 1.91
CA ILE A 56 -2.50 -8.30 2.39
C ILE A 56 -1.50 -7.61 3.32
N LEU A 57 -1.61 -7.90 4.61
CA LEU A 57 -0.60 -7.57 5.60
C LEU A 57 0.45 -8.67 5.63
N VAL A 58 1.71 -8.33 5.37
CA VAL A 58 2.78 -9.32 5.40
C VAL A 58 3.28 -9.48 6.86
N PRO A 59 3.27 -10.71 7.42
CA PRO A 59 3.76 -10.96 8.77
C PRO A 59 5.16 -10.40 9.00
N GLU A 60 5.37 -9.75 10.15
CA GLU A 60 6.67 -9.18 10.57
C GLU A 60 7.24 -8.11 9.64
N LYS A 61 6.46 -7.61 8.67
CA LYS A 61 6.89 -6.54 7.76
C LYS A 61 6.27 -5.20 8.12
N SER A 62 6.90 -4.14 7.62
CA SER A 62 6.48 -2.75 7.77
C SER A 62 5.75 -2.24 6.52
N TYR A 63 5.23 -3.14 5.71
CA TYR A 63 4.53 -2.85 4.48
C TYR A 63 3.38 -3.84 4.27
N SER A 64 2.45 -3.44 3.40
CA SER A 64 1.29 -4.23 3.00
C SER A 64 1.02 -4.03 1.51
N PHE A 65 0.06 -4.79 0.98
CA PHE A 65 -0.41 -4.67 -0.38
C PHE A 65 -1.92 -4.48 -0.38
N ALA A 66 -2.42 -3.72 -1.34
CA ALA A 66 -3.83 -3.60 -1.61
C ALA A 66 -4.10 -3.94 -3.08
N SER A 67 -5.17 -4.68 -3.34
CA SER A 67 -5.76 -4.82 -4.67
C SER A 67 -7.09 -4.09 -4.73
N PHE A 68 -7.35 -3.47 -5.87
CA PHE A 68 -8.56 -2.70 -6.14
C PHE A 68 -9.34 -3.31 -7.30
N PHE A 69 -10.66 -3.19 -7.30
CA PHE A 69 -11.48 -3.72 -8.39
C PHE A 69 -11.15 -3.07 -9.73
N ARG A 70 -10.79 -1.77 -9.72
CA ARG A 70 -10.46 -0.98 -10.91
C ARG A 70 -9.14 -0.24 -10.72
N GLU A 71 -8.41 -0.04 -11.81
CA GLU A 71 -7.16 0.74 -11.82
C GLU A 71 -7.40 2.19 -11.38
N LYS A 72 -8.55 2.75 -11.76
CA LYS A 72 -8.96 4.10 -11.34
C LYS A 72 -9.09 4.23 -9.82
N ASP A 73 -9.53 3.17 -9.13
CA ASP A 73 -9.64 3.19 -7.67
C ASP A 73 -8.25 3.21 -7.02
N ALA A 74 -7.31 2.41 -7.56
CA ALA A 74 -5.92 2.44 -7.15
C ALA A 74 -5.27 3.81 -7.41
N GLU A 75 -5.57 4.44 -8.55
CA GLU A 75 -5.09 5.77 -8.90
C GLU A 75 -5.54 6.84 -7.90
N ILE A 76 -6.84 6.85 -7.58
CA ILE A 76 -7.40 7.78 -6.61
C ILE A 76 -6.75 7.55 -5.24
N PHE A 77 -6.59 6.30 -4.81
CA PHE A 77 -5.95 5.97 -3.55
C PHE A 77 -4.49 6.46 -3.51
N VAL A 78 -3.69 6.14 -4.53
CA VAL A 78 -2.29 6.58 -4.59
C VAL A 78 -2.19 8.10 -4.61
N SER A 79 -3.02 8.80 -5.40
CA SER A 79 -3.01 10.26 -5.46
C SER A 79 -3.44 10.93 -4.15
N SER A 80 -4.32 10.29 -3.38
CA SER A 80 -4.93 10.90 -2.18
C SER A 80 -4.16 10.58 -0.90
N ALA A 81 -3.64 9.36 -0.78
CA ALA A 81 -3.06 8.85 0.46
C ALA A 81 -1.52 8.81 0.46
N ASN A 82 -0.85 8.94 -0.69
CA ASN A 82 0.61 8.88 -0.72
C ASN A 82 1.25 10.07 0.02
N GLY A 83 2.13 9.76 0.98
CA GLY A 83 2.77 10.75 1.84
C GLY A 83 1.91 11.22 3.02
N GLN A 84 0.68 10.71 3.18
CA GLN A 84 -0.14 11.05 4.34
C GLN A 84 0.46 10.52 5.64
N LYS A 85 0.47 11.37 6.67
CA LYS A 85 0.99 11.08 8.02
C LYS A 85 -0.08 10.71 9.03
N ASN A 86 -1.36 10.82 8.66
CA ASN A 86 -2.51 10.62 9.54
C ASN A 86 -3.11 9.21 9.38
N VAL A 87 -2.28 8.21 9.10
CA VAL A 87 -2.77 6.83 9.08
C VAL A 87 -2.96 6.39 10.53
N PRO A 88 -4.17 5.94 10.93
CA PRO A 88 -4.42 5.49 12.30
C PRO A 88 -3.37 4.46 12.71
N GLY A 89 -2.78 4.64 13.90
CA GLY A 89 -1.76 3.74 14.44
C GLY A 89 -0.31 3.97 13.98
N SER A 90 -0.07 4.73 12.90
CA SER A 90 1.29 5.03 12.41
C SER A 90 1.69 6.48 12.64
N SER A 91 2.89 6.70 13.19
CA SER A 91 3.49 8.04 13.31
C SER A 91 4.32 8.45 12.09
N ALA A 92 4.41 7.58 11.08
CA ALA A 92 5.22 7.76 9.89
C ALA A 92 4.34 7.98 8.65
N PRO A 93 4.81 8.76 7.66
CA PRO A 93 4.11 8.87 6.38
C PRO A 93 4.05 7.52 5.68
N VAL A 94 2.90 7.22 5.08
CA VAL A 94 2.77 6.07 4.18
C VAL A 94 3.28 6.40 2.79
N TYR A 95 3.92 5.43 2.15
CA TYR A 95 4.45 5.58 0.80
C TYR A 95 3.82 4.55 -0.12
N LEU A 96 3.16 5.03 -1.16
CA LEU A 96 2.41 4.20 -2.09
C LEU A 96 3.16 4.09 -3.42
N SER A 97 3.11 2.90 -4.02
CA SER A 97 3.62 2.66 -5.37
C SER A 97 2.76 1.62 -6.06
N TYR A 98 2.46 1.81 -7.34
CA TYR A 98 1.89 0.74 -8.16
C TYR A 98 2.88 -0.40 -8.30
N VAL A 99 2.37 -1.63 -8.38
CA VAL A 99 3.17 -2.82 -8.66
C VAL A 99 2.57 -3.62 -9.82
N ASN A 100 3.43 -4.32 -10.56
CA ASN A 100 3.04 -5.06 -11.77
C ASN A 100 2.09 -6.24 -11.51
N LYS A 101 2.07 -6.80 -10.30
CA LYS A 101 1.18 -7.90 -9.91
C LYS A 101 0.90 -7.90 -8.40
N GLY A 102 -0.23 -8.48 -8.01
CA GLY A 102 -0.55 -8.81 -6.62
C GLY A 102 0.26 -10.00 -6.11
N ILE A 103 0.15 -10.28 -4.81
CA ILE A 103 0.66 -11.50 -4.17
C ILE A 103 -0.47 -12.49 -3.98
#